data_AF-A0A852U5K2-F1
#
_entry.id   AF-A0A852U5K2-F1
#
_cell.length_a   1.000
_cell.length_b   1.000
_cell.length_c   1.000
_cell.angle_alpha   90.00
_cell.angle_beta   90.00
_cell.angle_gamma   90.00
#
_symmetry.space_group_name_H-M   'P 1'
#
loop_
_entity.id
_entity.type
_entity.pdbx_description
1 polymer ?
#
loop_
_entity_poly.entity_id
_entity_poly.type
_entity_poly.pdbx_seq_one_letter_code
_entity_poly.pdbx_strand_id
1 'polypeptide(L)'
;MAKTSATWVRIPFQRTAPEDRDAGGAAGGGRAAGARPRVSGATVFYLVLALVLGAYTVMAFGMEWRTAAGRVGPGFFPRVLGLLGLAICLLAAVGSALPKTAARTPAEAERRHPWTVVAVCLALAAFVTVLVPVGAVVTGSLFLIAVLMLCDRGHPVRAVVLGAVFPAALYAVFVLWLNAPLPSGLLPLF
;
A
#
# COMPACT_ATOMS: atom_id res chain seq x y z
N MET A 1 34.95 -64.01 -27.30
CA MET A 1 35.21 -62.80 -26.48
C MET A 1 35.78 -61.74 -27.41
N ALA A 2 35.32 -60.50 -27.56
CA ALA A 2 34.22 -59.72 -27.00
C ALA A 2 33.71 -58.78 -28.10
N LYS A 3 32.41 -58.45 -28.06
CA LYS A 3 31.64 -57.73 -29.09
C LYS A 3 31.64 -56.24 -28.72
N THR A 4 32.30 -55.39 -29.50
CA THR A 4 32.30 -53.93 -29.26
C THR A 4 31.04 -53.32 -29.88
N SER A 5 30.10 -52.94 -29.02
CA SER A 5 28.84 -52.28 -29.37
C SER A 5 29.06 -50.77 -29.48
N ALA A 6 28.96 -50.21 -30.68
CA ALA A 6 28.85 -48.77 -30.91
C ALA A 6 27.37 -48.44 -31.11
N THR A 7 26.68 -48.05 -30.03
CA THR A 7 25.28 -47.66 -30.06
C THR A 7 25.19 -46.15 -30.23
N TRP A 8 24.79 -45.76 -31.44
CA TRP A 8 24.63 -44.38 -31.89
C TRP A 8 23.49 -43.67 -31.16
N VAL A 9 23.80 -42.47 -30.66
CA VAL A 9 22.85 -41.53 -30.03
C VAL A 9 21.90 -40.99 -31.10
N ARG A 10 20.59 -41.23 -30.93
CA ARG A 10 19.53 -40.70 -31.81
C ARG A 10 19.18 -39.26 -31.41
N ILE A 11 19.34 -38.33 -32.35
CA ILE A 11 18.97 -36.91 -32.22
C ILE A 11 17.46 -36.75 -32.51
N PRO A 12 16.66 -36.06 -31.68
CA PRO A 12 15.20 -35.98 -31.81
C PRO A 12 14.75 -34.72 -32.59
N PHE A 13 15.29 -34.48 -33.79
CA PHE A 13 14.94 -33.28 -34.58
C PHE A 13 14.55 -33.60 -36.03
N GLN A 14 13.64 -34.57 -36.22
CA GLN A 14 12.91 -34.72 -37.47
C GLN A 14 11.42 -34.60 -37.22
N ARG A 15 10.90 -33.38 -37.39
CA ARG A 15 9.46 -33.11 -37.53
C ARG A 15 9.20 -32.84 -39.01
N THR A 16 8.54 -33.79 -39.66
CA THR A 16 8.03 -33.71 -41.02
C THR A 16 6.88 -32.69 -41.09
N ALA A 17 6.91 -31.82 -42.10
CA ALA A 17 5.72 -31.10 -42.56
C ALA A 17 4.86 -32.04 -43.42
N PRO A 18 3.56 -31.73 -43.57
CA PRO A 18 3.11 -31.38 -44.92
C PRO A 18 2.26 -30.10 -44.96
N GLU A 19 2.35 -29.44 -46.12
CA GLU A 19 1.50 -28.34 -46.57
C GLU A 19 0.02 -28.72 -46.52
N ASP A 20 -0.83 -27.77 -46.13
CA ASP A 20 -2.12 -27.61 -46.79
C ASP A 20 -2.43 -26.11 -46.94
N ARG A 21 -2.65 -25.69 -48.19
CA ARG A 21 -3.03 -24.34 -48.58
C ARG A 21 -4.51 -24.37 -48.88
N ASP A 22 -5.31 -23.75 -48.02
CA ASP A 22 -6.61 -23.24 -48.41
C ASP A 22 -6.76 -21.79 -47.96
N ALA A 23 -6.80 -20.92 -48.96
CA ALA A 23 -7.15 -19.52 -48.84
C ALA A 23 -8.67 -19.39 -48.76
N GLY A 24 -9.18 -18.61 -47.80
CA GLY A 24 -10.59 -18.27 -47.73
C GLY A 24 -10.88 -17.38 -46.53
N GLY A 25 -10.98 -16.08 -46.78
CA GLY A 25 -10.98 -15.06 -45.76
C GLY A 25 -12.16 -15.09 -44.79
N ALA A 26 -11.95 -14.46 -43.63
CA ALA A 26 -12.95 -13.64 -42.98
C ALA A 26 -12.25 -12.75 -41.97
N ALA A 27 -12.25 -11.45 -42.26
CA ALA A 27 -12.13 -10.42 -41.26
C ALA A 27 -13.15 -10.70 -40.15
N GLY A 28 -12.67 -10.95 -38.94
CA GLY A 28 -13.49 -11.13 -37.75
C GLY A 28 -12.79 -10.45 -36.61
N GLY A 29 -13.02 -9.13 -36.48
CA GLY A 29 -12.49 -8.33 -35.39
C GLY A 29 -12.74 -9.02 -34.06
N GLY A 30 -11.64 -9.43 -33.41
CA GLY A 30 -11.64 -9.82 -32.03
C GLY A 30 -12.03 -8.60 -31.20
N ARG A 31 -13.34 -8.34 -31.10
CA ARG A 31 -13.93 -7.52 -30.05
C ARG A 31 -13.25 -8.00 -28.78
N ALA A 32 -12.46 -7.13 -28.18
CA ALA A 32 -11.98 -7.28 -26.81
C ALA A 32 -13.20 -7.65 -25.97
N ALA A 33 -13.36 -8.95 -25.73
CA ALA A 33 -14.46 -9.49 -24.98
C ALA A 33 -14.36 -8.81 -23.63
N GLY A 34 -15.36 -7.97 -23.34
CA GLY A 34 -15.36 -7.09 -22.19
C GLY A 34 -14.93 -7.89 -20.97
N ALA A 35 -13.71 -7.63 -20.49
CA ALA A 35 -13.18 -8.24 -19.30
C ALA A 35 -14.11 -7.78 -18.18
N ARG A 36 -15.08 -8.63 -17.82
CA ARG A 36 -16.02 -8.33 -16.75
C ARG A 36 -15.17 -8.10 -15.51
N PRO A 37 -15.33 -6.96 -14.80
CA PRO A 37 -14.58 -6.73 -13.59
C PRO A 37 -14.88 -7.88 -12.64
N ARG A 38 -13.86 -8.67 -12.29
CA ARG A 38 -14.02 -9.77 -11.34
C ARG A 38 -14.09 -9.14 -9.97
N VAL A 39 -15.25 -9.22 -9.33
CA VAL A 39 -15.43 -8.73 -7.96
C VAL A 39 -14.60 -9.62 -7.04
N SER A 40 -13.41 -9.14 -6.70
CA SER A 40 -12.52 -9.77 -5.72
C SER A 40 -12.92 -9.35 -4.31
N GLY A 41 -12.65 -10.19 -3.29
CA GLY A 41 -12.83 -9.82 -1.89
C GLY A 41 -12.08 -8.53 -1.51
N ALA A 42 -10.94 -8.26 -2.16
CA ALA A 42 -10.23 -6.99 -2.00
C ALA A 42 -11.04 -5.79 -2.52
N THR A 43 -11.70 -5.92 -3.68
CA THR A 43 -12.57 -4.88 -4.23
C THR A 43 -13.74 -4.59 -3.29
N VAL A 44 -14.38 -5.64 -2.77
CA VAL A 44 -15.47 -5.49 -1.80
C VAL A 44 -14.99 -4.77 -0.54
N PHE A 45 -13.83 -5.16 0.00
CA PHE A 45 -13.23 -4.51 1.15
C PHE A 45 -13.00 -3.00 0.91
N TYR A 46 -12.37 -2.62 -0.21
CA TYR A 46 -12.12 -1.22 -0.52
C TYR A 46 -13.42 -0.43 -0.75
N LEU A 47 -14.44 -1.04 -1.34
CA LEU A 47 -15.75 -0.39 -1.51
C LEU A 47 -16.48 -0.17 -0.18
N VAL A 48 -16.45 -1.15 0.72
CA VAL A 48 -17.01 -1.01 2.08
C VAL A 48 -16.24 0.07 2.85
N LEU A 49 -14.91 0.05 2.79
CA LEU A 49 -14.08 1.07 3.43
C LEU A 49 -14.33 2.47 2.84
N ALA A 50 -14.50 2.57 1.52
CA ALA A 50 -14.88 3.80 0.84
C ALA A 50 -16.25 4.29 1.29
N LEU A 51 -17.24 3.41 1.48
CA LEU A 51 -18.55 3.79 1.99
C LEU A 51 -18.45 4.36 3.42
N VAL A 52 -17.70 3.71 4.29
CA VAL A 52 -17.47 4.17 5.67
C VAL A 52 -16.76 5.52 5.69
N LEU A 53 -15.67 5.67 4.92
CA LEU A 53 -14.95 6.93 4.77
C LEU A 53 -15.82 8.02 4.14
N GLY A 54 -16.68 7.66 3.18
CA GLY A 54 -17.66 8.57 2.58
C GLY A 54 -18.65 9.11 3.61
N ALA A 55 -19.26 8.23 4.41
CA ALA A 55 -20.16 8.62 5.50
C ALA A 55 -19.45 9.51 6.53
N TYR A 56 -18.23 9.13 6.94
CA TYR A 56 -17.37 9.95 7.80
C TYR A 56 -17.10 11.33 7.20
N THR A 57 -16.80 11.41 5.89
CA THR A 57 -16.54 12.67 5.19
C THR A 57 -17.78 13.55 5.15
N VAL A 58 -18.96 12.98 4.91
CA VAL A 58 -20.23 13.72 4.94
C VAL A 58 -20.49 14.31 6.32
N MET A 59 -20.29 13.53 7.38
CA MET A 59 -20.38 14.05 8.76
C MET A 59 -19.35 15.17 8.99
N ALA A 60 -18.15 15.04 8.42
CA ALA A 60 -17.11 16.07 8.51
C ALA A 60 -17.47 17.39 7.82
N PHE A 61 -18.30 17.36 6.77
CA PHE A 61 -18.82 18.58 6.14
C PHE A 61 -19.81 19.35 7.02
N GLY A 62 -20.42 18.69 8.02
CA GLY A 62 -21.27 19.35 9.01
C GLY A 62 -20.51 20.21 10.05
N MET A 63 -19.20 20.05 10.17
CA MET A 63 -18.36 20.84 11.09
C MET A 63 -17.81 22.10 10.44
N GLU A 64 -17.54 23.17 11.20
CA GLU A 64 -16.97 24.40 10.63
C GLU A 64 -15.56 24.19 10.04
N TRP A 65 -15.33 24.76 8.85
CA TRP A 65 -14.02 24.70 8.17
C TRP A 65 -12.97 25.61 8.84
N ARG A 66 -13.42 26.77 9.31
CA ARG A 66 -12.63 27.77 10.03
C ARG A 66 -13.44 28.25 11.22
N THR A 67 -12.77 28.59 12.30
CA THR A 67 -13.41 29.24 13.44
C THR A 67 -13.75 30.70 13.12
N ALA A 68 -14.61 31.33 13.91
CA ALA A 68 -14.93 32.75 13.80
C ALA A 68 -13.69 33.68 13.86
N ALA A 69 -12.61 33.23 14.51
CA ALA A 69 -11.33 33.94 14.58
C ALA A 69 -10.42 33.71 13.35
N GLY A 70 -10.92 33.07 12.27
CA GLY A 70 -10.17 32.78 11.05
C GLY A 70 -9.16 31.63 11.16
N ARG A 71 -9.10 30.94 12.30
CA ARG A 71 -8.23 29.77 12.51
C ARG A 71 -8.82 28.53 11.85
N VAL A 72 -7.99 27.50 11.66
CA VAL A 72 -8.45 26.20 11.16
C VAL A 72 -9.52 25.63 12.10
N GLY A 73 -10.68 25.28 11.55
CA GLY A 73 -11.81 24.74 12.28
C GLY A 73 -11.73 23.23 12.46
N PRO A 74 -12.51 22.65 13.38
CA PRO A 74 -12.49 21.22 13.67
C PRO A 74 -12.90 20.35 12.47
N GLY A 75 -13.60 20.91 11.48
CA GLY A 75 -13.97 20.22 10.25
C GLY A 75 -12.82 20.05 9.26
N PHE A 76 -11.72 20.80 9.36
CA PHE A 76 -10.63 20.76 8.38
C PHE A 76 -9.97 19.38 8.29
N PHE A 77 -9.46 18.87 9.42
CA PHE A 77 -8.72 17.61 9.45
C PHE A 77 -9.60 16.41 9.04
N PRO A 78 -10.83 16.24 9.58
CA PRO A 78 -11.72 15.16 9.18
C PRO A 78 -12.10 15.18 7.69
N ARG A 79 -12.29 16.35 7.09
CA ARG A 79 -12.60 16.45 5.65
C ARG A 79 -11.40 16.09 4.79
N VAL A 80 -10.20 16.57 5.10
CA VAL A 80 -8.98 16.23 4.35
C VAL A 80 -8.72 14.72 4.43
N LEU A 81 -8.78 14.14 5.63
CA LEU A 81 -8.58 12.72 5.84
C LEU A 81 -9.65 11.88 5.13
N GLY A 82 -10.91 12.30 5.23
CA GLY A 82 -12.03 11.66 4.57
C GLY A 82 -11.91 11.67 3.05
N LEU A 83 -11.63 12.82 2.44
CA LEU A 83 -11.48 12.99 0.99
C LEU A 83 -10.28 12.20 0.44
N LEU A 84 -9.11 12.31 1.07
CA LEU A 84 -7.92 11.57 0.64
C LEU A 84 -8.11 10.06 0.81
N GLY A 85 -8.65 9.63 1.96
CA GLY A 85 -8.93 8.24 2.23
C GLY A 85 -9.93 7.66 1.22
N LEU A 86 -11.00 8.40 0.92
CA LEU A 86 -12.00 8.02 -0.07
C LEU A 86 -11.37 7.88 -1.46
N ALA A 87 -10.57 8.87 -1.89
CA ALA A 87 -9.87 8.84 -3.18
C ALA A 87 -8.95 7.61 -3.29
N ILE A 88 -8.15 7.33 -2.26
CA ILE A 88 -7.25 6.17 -2.22
C ILE A 88 -8.04 4.86 -2.28
N CYS A 89 -9.15 4.75 -1.54
CA CYS A 89 -9.97 3.53 -1.56
C CYS A 89 -10.61 3.30 -2.92
N LEU A 90 -11.10 4.36 -3.58
CA LEU A 90 -11.66 4.26 -4.93
C LEU A 90 -10.60 3.86 -5.95
N LEU A 91 -9.41 4.48 -5.90
CA LEU A 91 -8.28 4.11 -6.75
C LEU A 91 -7.86 2.64 -6.52
N ALA A 92 -7.81 2.20 -5.26
CA ALA A 92 -7.48 0.82 -4.91
C ALA A 92 -8.56 -0.18 -5.38
N ALA A 93 -9.84 0.17 -5.29
CA ALA A 93 -10.95 -0.64 -5.78
C ALA A 93 -10.94 -0.80 -7.31
N VAL A 94 -10.62 0.28 -8.03
CA VAL A 94 -10.41 0.22 -9.49
C VAL A 94 -9.21 -0.67 -9.80
N GLY A 95 -8.05 -0.42 -9.16
CA GLY A 95 -6.84 -1.21 -9.36
C GLY A 95 -7.00 -2.70 -9.01
N SER A 96 -7.87 -3.05 -8.06
CA SER A 96 -8.17 -4.44 -7.71
C SER A 96 -9.12 -5.13 -8.68
N ALA A 97 -9.91 -4.38 -9.44
CA ALA A 97 -10.82 -4.90 -10.48
C ALA A 97 -10.12 -5.11 -11.84
N LEU A 98 -8.98 -4.46 -12.07
CA LEU A 98 -8.19 -4.65 -13.30
C LEU A 98 -7.46 -6.01 -13.29
N PRO A 99 -7.40 -6.72 -14.44
CA PRO A 99 -6.62 -7.94 -14.56
C PRO A 99 -5.13 -7.63 -14.37
N LYS A 100 -4.51 -8.27 -13.36
CA LYS A 100 -3.08 -8.13 -13.10
C LYS A 100 -2.30 -8.89 -14.16
N THR A 101 -1.59 -8.19 -15.05
CA THR A 101 -0.49 -8.80 -15.82
C THR A 101 0.51 -9.34 -14.82
N ALA A 102 0.73 -10.65 -14.84
CA ALA A 102 1.54 -11.33 -13.85
C ALA A 102 3.01 -10.93 -13.95
N ALA A 103 3.39 -9.91 -13.16
CA ALA A 103 4.71 -9.79 -12.58
C ALA A 103 4.51 -9.70 -11.06
N ARG A 104 4.05 -10.82 -10.49
CA ARG A 104 4.19 -11.08 -9.05
C ARG A 104 5.43 -11.93 -8.91
N THR A 105 6.51 -11.34 -8.42
CA THR A 105 7.48 -12.11 -7.64
C THR A 105 6.70 -12.72 -6.47
N PRO A 106 6.71 -14.05 -6.29
CA PRO A 106 6.15 -14.69 -5.12
C PRO A 106 7.12 -14.49 -3.96
N ALA A 107 7.09 -13.31 -3.35
CA ALA A 107 7.75 -13.06 -2.08
C ALA A 107 6.81 -12.24 -1.20
N GLU A 108 6.61 -12.71 0.02
CA GLU A 108 5.96 -12.01 1.14
C GLU A 108 4.42 -12.04 1.26
N ALA A 109 3.77 -13.01 0.63
CA ALA A 109 2.56 -13.57 1.26
C ALA A 109 3.00 -14.78 2.09
N GLU A 110 2.40 -14.97 3.27
CA GLU A 110 2.55 -16.18 4.10
C GLU A 110 3.80 -16.25 5.01
N ARG A 111 3.90 -15.34 5.99
CA ARG A 111 4.35 -15.62 7.37
C ARG A 111 4.22 -14.35 8.22
N ARG A 112 2.99 -13.93 8.52
CA ARG A 112 2.77 -13.03 9.66
C ARG A 112 3.10 -13.83 10.92
N HIS A 113 4.37 -13.76 11.34
CA HIS A 113 4.80 -14.40 12.57
C HIS A 113 4.03 -13.73 13.72
N PRO A 114 3.31 -14.46 14.58
CA PRO A 114 2.54 -13.86 15.69
C PRO A 114 3.42 -12.95 16.56
N TRP A 115 4.72 -13.26 16.63
CA TRP A 115 5.74 -12.44 17.27
C TRP A 115 5.85 -11.01 16.73
N THR A 116 5.65 -10.81 15.42
CA THR A 116 5.70 -9.47 14.80
C THR A 116 4.54 -8.62 15.30
N VAL A 117 3.35 -9.21 15.44
CA VAL A 117 2.18 -8.51 15.99
C VAL A 117 2.44 -8.13 17.44
N VAL A 118 2.95 -9.07 18.25
CA VAL A 118 3.31 -8.81 19.65
C VAL A 118 4.35 -7.70 19.75
N ALA A 119 5.39 -7.73 18.92
CA ALA A 119 6.43 -6.70 18.89
C ALA A 119 5.89 -5.32 18.49
N VAL A 120 5.00 -5.23 17.50
CA VAL A 120 4.34 -3.98 17.13
C VAL A 120 3.43 -3.47 18.25
N CYS A 121 2.67 -4.35 18.91
CA CYS A 121 1.86 -3.98 20.08
C CYS A 121 2.73 -3.43 21.22
N LEU A 122 3.85 -4.06 21.51
CA LEU A 122 4.79 -3.60 22.54
C LEU A 122 5.43 -2.25 22.14
N ALA A 123 5.83 -2.09 20.89
CA ALA A 123 6.35 -0.83 20.37
C ALA A 123 5.30 0.29 20.46
N LEU A 124 4.03 -0.01 20.21
CA LEU A 124 2.94 0.95 20.36
C LEU A 124 2.70 1.33 21.82
N ALA A 125 2.75 0.36 22.75
CA ALA A 125 2.67 0.64 24.17
C ALA A 125 3.80 1.56 24.63
N ALA A 126 5.04 1.28 24.19
CA ALA A 126 6.20 2.14 24.45
C ALA A 126 6.07 3.53 23.81
N PHE A 127 5.52 3.61 22.59
CA PHE A 127 5.28 4.89 21.92
C PHE A 127 4.38 5.80 22.76
N VAL A 128 3.27 5.28 23.29
CA VAL A 128 2.32 6.07 24.10
C VAL A 128 2.96 6.61 25.38
N THR A 129 3.82 5.84 26.04
CA THR A 129 4.47 6.26 27.29
C THR A 129 5.62 7.24 27.05
N VAL A 130 6.33 7.11 25.93
CA VAL A 130 7.51 7.93 25.60
C VAL A 130 7.15 9.22 24.86
N LEU A 131 6.00 9.27 24.17
CA LEU A 131 5.61 10.40 23.32
C LEU A 131 5.59 11.75 24.06
N VAL A 132 5.01 11.78 25.26
CA VAL A 132 4.90 13.03 26.04
C VAL A 132 6.27 13.55 26.51
N PRO A 133 7.11 12.75 27.21
CA PRO A 133 8.40 13.25 27.69
C PRO A 133 9.41 13.53 26.57
N VAL A 134 9.42 12.72 25.51
CA VAL A 134 10.45 12.80 24.45
C VAL A 134 10.03 13.69 23.28
N GLY A 135 8.74 13.79 23.01
CA GLY A 135 8.19 14.62 21.94
C GLY A 135 7.73 13.81 20.73
N ALA A 136 6.82 14.40 19.96
CA ALA A 136 6.11 13.76 18.86
C ALA A 136 7.03 13.42 17.68
N VAL A 137 7.96 14.32 17.32
CA VAL A 137 8.87 14.10 16.18
C VAL A 137 9.82 12.94 16.48
N VAL A 138 10.55 12.99 17.59
CA VAL A 138 11.55 11.96 17.93
C VAL A 138 10.88 10.62 18.17
N THR A 139 9.83 10.58 19.00
CA THR A 139 9.12 9.34 19.33
C THR A 139 8.43 8.75 18.10
N GLY A 140 7.80 9.59 17.28
CA GLY A 140 7.19 9.20 16.01
C GLY A 140 8.20 8.63 15.02
N SER A 141 9.37 9.25 14.91
CA SER A 141 10.42 8.77 14.02
C SER A 141 11.00 7.44 14.46
N LEU A 142 11.38 7.31 15.73
CA LEU A 142 11.91 6.05 16.24
C LEU A 142 10.89 4.91 16.10
N PHE A 143 9.63 5.18 16.44
CA PHE A 143 8.56 4.19 16.28
C PHE A 143 8.37 3.78 14.82
N LEU A 144 8.26 4.73 13.91
CA LEU A 144 8.01 4.43 12.50
C LEU A 144 9.19 3.70 11.85
N ILE A 145 10.43 4.10 12.16
CA ILE A 145 11.64 3.39 11.72
C ILE A 145 11.62 1.96 12.26
N ALA A 146 11.37 1.76 13.55
CA ALA A 146 11.38 0.43 14.17
C ALA A 146 10.34 -0.50 13.55
N VAL A 147 9.10 0.00 13.34
CA VAL A 147 8.03 -0.80 12.71
C VAL A 147 8.35 -1.10 11.24
N LEU A 148 8.88 -0.13 10.48
CA LEU A 148 9.27 -0.37 9.10
C LEU A 148 10.43 -1.35 8.97
N MET A 149 11.45 -1.27 9.83
CA MET A 149 12.55 -2.23 9.84
C MET A 149 12.10 -3.63 10.28
N LEU A 150 11.07 -3.71 11.15
CA LEU A 150 10.50 -4.98 11.58
C LEU A 150 9.66 -5.65 10.48
N CYS A 151 8.91 -4.85 9.72
CA CYS A 151 8.01 -5.32 8.66
C CYS A 151 8.71 -5.52 7.31
N ASP A 152 9.67 -4.66 6.95
CA ASP A 152 10.42 -4.68 5.69
C ASP A 152 11.92 -4.60 5.98
N ARG A 153 12.52 -5.78 6.22
CA ARG A 153 13.97 -5.90 6.48
C ARG A 153 14.81 -5.67 5.23
N GLY A 154 14.22 -5.67 4.03
CA GLY A 154 14.94 -5.56 2.77
C GLY A 154 15.44 -4.15 2.45
N HIS A 155 14.81 -3.12 3.03
CA HIS A 155 15.05 -1.72 2.63
C HIS A 155 15.29 -0.78 3.83
N PRO A 156 16.35 -0.99 4.64
CA PRO A 156 16.57 -0.22 5.87
C PRO A 156 16.75 1.28 5.62
N VAL A 157 17.37 1.68 4.51
CA VAL A 157 17.52 3.10 4.14
C VAL A 157 16.16 3.75 3.93
N ARG A 158 15.25 3.07 3.23
CA ARG A 158 13.89 3.56 2.99
C ARG A 158 13.12 3.68 4.31
N ALA A 159 13.28 2.71 5.22
CA ALA A 159 12.68 2.75 6.54
C ALA A 159 13.15 3.96 7.35
N VAL A 160 14.46 4.24 7.35
CA VAL A 160 15.03 5.41 8.05
C VAL A 160 14.55 6.72 7.43
N VAL A 161 14.58 6.85 6.10
CA VAL A 161 14.16 8.07 5.41
C VAL A 161 12.67 8.34 5.64
N LEU A 162 11.80 7.35 5.40
CA LEU A 162 10.36 7.52 5.63
C LEU A 162 10.06 7.76 7.11
N GLY A 163 10.74 7.04 7.99
CA GLY A 163 10.58 7.17 9.43
C GLY A 163 11.04 8.51 9.98
N ALA A 164 12.06 9.15 9.40
CA ALA A 164 12.46 10.50 9.79
C ALA A 164 11.56 11.58 9.17
N VAL A 165 11.33 11.50 7.86
CA VAL A 165 10.65 12.56 7.10
C VAL A 165 9.16 12.63 7.41
N PHE A 166 8.47 11.49 7.49
CA PHE A 166 7.02 11.49 7.64
C PHE A 166 6.54 12.10 8.96
N PRO A 167 7.08 11.75 10.14
CA PRO A 167 6.67 12.35 11.41
C PRO A 167 7.05 13.83 11.50
N ALA A 168 8.20 14.24 10.94
CA ALA A 168 8.59 15.64 10.89
C ALA A 168 7.65 16.48 10.01
N ALA A 169 7.29 15.98 8.82
CA ALA A 169 6.33 16.62 7.93
C ALA A 169 4.94 16.71 8.59
N LEU A 170 4.51 15.64 9.28
CA LEU A 170 3.25 15.63 10.01
C LEU A 170 3.27 16.69 11.13
N TYR A 171 4.33 16.75 11.94
CA TYR A 171 4.50 17.76 12.97
C TYR A 171 4.42 19.19 12.40
N ALA A 172 5.10 19.45 11.27
CA ALA A 172 5.05 20.73 10.59
C ALA A 172 3.62 21.09 10.15
N VAL A 173 2.86 20.15 9.61
CA VAL A 173 1.44 20.37 9.25
C VAL A 173 0.61 20.74 10.49
N PHE A 174 0.77 20.01 11.59
CA PHE A 174 0.00 20.26 12.81
C PHE A 174 0.34 21.61 13.46
N VAL A 175 1.63 21.92 13.58
CA VAL A 175 2.09 23.16 14.25
C VAL A 175 1.91 24.38 13.35
N LEU A 176 2.39 24.33 12.10
CA LEU A 176 2.40 25.49 11.21
C LEU A 176 1.05 25.73 10.54
N TRP A 177 0.33 24.66 10.20
CA TRP A 177 -0.89 24.76 9.40
C TRP A 177 -2.15 24.67 10.25
N LEU A 178 -2.21 23.71 11.17
CA LEU A 178 -3.37 23.56 12.05
C LEU A 178 -3.28 24.43 13.32
N ASN A 179 -2.09 24.96 13.65
CA ASN A 179 -1.85 25.68 14.90
C ASN A 179 -2.34 24.87 16.12
N ALA A 180 -2.03 23.56 16.07
CA ALA A 180 -2.38 22.56 17.07
C ALA A 180 -1.10 22.14 17.81
N PRO A 181 -1.01 22.38 19.14
CA PRO A 181 0.19 22.06 19.89
C PRO A 181 0.37 20.54 19.99
N LEU A 182 1.53 20.06 19.57
CA LEU A 182 1.99 18.69 19.77
C LEU A 182 3.10 18.68 20.82
N PRO A 183 3.28 17.56 21.56
CA PRO A 183 4.39 17.43 22.50
C PRO A 183 5.73 17.69 21.79
N SER A 184 6.40 18.78 22.15
CA SER A 184 7.73 19.13 21.65
C SER A 184 8.82 18.30 22.34
N GLY A 185 8.61 17.97 23.61
CA GLY A 185 9.46 17.08 24.40
C GLY A 185 10.90 17.59 24.47
N LEU A 186 11.87 16.74 24.09
CA LEU A 186 13.31 17.06 24.12
C LEU A 186 13.75 18.06 23.05
N LEU A 187 12.96 18.26 22.00
CA LEU A 187 13.25 19.24 20.97
C LEU A 187 12.43 20.50 21.27
N PRO A 188 13.05 21.61 21.73
CA PRO A 188 12.38 22.90 21.79
C PRO A 188 12.26 23.47 20.36
N LEU A 189 11.47 22.81 19.52
CA LEU A 189 11.10 23.31 18.21
C LEU A 189 9.93 24.29 18.40
N PHE A 190 10.30 25.53 18.75
CA PHE A 190 9.51 26.76 18.84
C PHE A 190 8.44 26.82 19.94
#